data_AF-A0A524J4R0-F1
#
_entry.id   AF-A0A524J4R0-F1
#
_cell.length_a   1.000
_cell.length_b   1.000
_cell.length_c   1.000
_cell.angle_alpha   90.00
_cell.angle_beta   90.00
_cell.angle_gamma   90.00
#
_symmetry.space_group_name_H-M   'P 1'
#
loop_
_entity.id
_entity.type
_entity.pdbx_description
1 polymer ?
#
loop_
_entity_poly.entity_id
_entity_poly.type
_entity_poly.pdbx_seq_one_letter_code
_entity_poly.pdbx_strand_id
1 'polypeptide(L)'
;MRLVETRLFEGPNVYRLEPVVKVELAIGRRRTWYGQRDPGRHALVHLGADVPARDQPDAVVSAVAWIRRLRTDHDEGRGGVAVHRSSDPGHWIITFPWVGAERALTLTEAALALAERDVSPSRTAQLTGAQERQLTRWTERIAAARATPPEWLRDVDRSIPIVSISGTNGKSTVTRMITHILFVSGRHVGTTTSDGVLVDERMVEPGDWTGPGGAHQILGRRDVDVAVLETARGGIVLRGVGYESNDASILTNVSSDHLDLQGIHTLPELAEVKSTICRITRPDGWVVLNADDPLVAAVARRVKANVALFTMRPDESGMVQRHRERGGRAYFIRDGIMIEADGASESRVVDVAAIPITIGGLARHNVANAMAAAGGARGLGATIDEVRDGLLDFTASTERSPGRLNLFRLGARTVIVDFAHNEAGVGAVLDVAEGIAGGAAGRAAPITAIIGTAGDRPDDTLRAIGRIAAERAQRVAIKQTLRYLRGRTAESVVGELMAGIEAGGGDPADVPVYEG
;
A
#
# COMPACT_ATOMS: atom_id res chain seq x y z
N MET A 1 -28.84 -9.63 -11.94
CA MET A 1 -27.49 -9.68 -11.34
C MET A 1 -26.48 -9.64 -12.47
N ARG A 2 -25.32 -9.00 -12.31
CA ARG A 2 -24.25 -9.00 -13.31
C ARG A 2 -22.91 -9.24 -12.63
N LEU A 3 -22.13 -10.21 -13.12
CA LEU A 3 -20.75 -10.41 -12.68
C LEU A 3 -19.87 -9.23 -13.12
N VAL A 4 -19.17 -8.61 -12.17
CA VAL A 4 -18.20 -7.53 -12.42
C VAL A 4 -16.82 -8.13 -12.56
N GLU A 5 -16.37 -8.90 -11.56
CA GLU A 5 -15.11 -9.65 -11.63
C GLU A 5 -15.15 -10.90 -10.75
N THR A 6 -14.31 -11.87 -11.10
CA THR A 6 -13.87 -12.95 -10.20
C THR A 6 -12.36 -12.90 -10.12
N ARG A 7 -11.83 -12.93 -8.89
CA ARG A 7 -10.40 -12.79 -8.63
C ARG A 7 -9.95 -13.80 -7.58
N LEU A 8 -8.80 -14.41 -7.80
CA LEU A 8 -8.15 -15.26 -6.80
C LEU A 8 -7.12 -14.43 -6.04
N PHE A 9 -7.31 -14.32 -4.73
CA PHE A 9 -6.29 -13.84 -3.82
C PHE A 9 -5.47 -15.02 -3.33
N GLU A 10 -4.16 -14.92 -3.44
CA GLU A 10 -3.22 -16.00 -3.13
C GLU A 10 -2.83 -16.04 -1.66
N GLY A 11 -3.12 -14.98 -0.90
CA GLY A 11 -2.88 -14.92 0.54
C GLY A 11 -3.68 -13.77 1.20
N PRO A 12 -3.22 -13.26 2.36
CA PRO A 12 -3.95 -12.27 3.13
C PRO A 12 -4.28 -11.03 2.32
N ASN A 13 -5.50 -10.55 2.44
CA ASN A 13 -6.02 -9.45 1.65
C ASN A 13 -6.92 -8.57 2.53
N VAL A 14 -7.50 -7.54 1.92
CA VAL A 14 -8.33 -6.57 2.67
C VAL A 14 -9.53 -7.26 3.32
N TYR A 15 -10.15 -8.21 2.63
CA TYR A 15 -11.38 -8.90 3.06
C TYR A 15 -11.10 -9.98 4.10
N ARG A 16 -10.12 -10.84 3.85
CA ARG A 16 -9.78 -11.98 4.72
C ARG A 16 -8.27 -12.19 4.78
N LEU A 17 -7.78 -12.65 5.92
CA LEU A 17 -6.34 -12.88 6.14
C LEU A 17 -5.89 -14.29 5.71
N GLU A 18 -6.46 -14.77 4.60
CA GLU A 18 -6.18 -16.08 4.01
C GLU A 18 -6.47 -16.01 2.49
N PRO A 19 -6.01 -16.99 1.68
CA PRO A 19 -6.34 -17.05 0.26
C PRO A 19 -7.85 -17.19 0.05
N VAL A 20 -8.44 -16.33 -0.78
CA VAL A 20 -9.88 -16.34 -1.07
C VAL A 20 -10.19 -16.04 -2.52
N VAL A 21 -11.30 -16.60 -3.01
CA VAL A 21 -11.97 -16.09 -4.20
C VAL A 21 -12.69 -14.81 -3.79
N LYS A 22 -12.54 -13.75 -4.57
CA LYS A 22 -13.37 -12.55 -4.55
C LYS A 22 -14.29 -12.59 -5.76
N VAL A 23 -15.59 -12.56 -5.52
CA VAL A 23 -16.61 -12.43 -6.57
C VAL A 23 -17.33 -11.12 -6.39
N GLU A 24 -17.25 -10.24 -7.37
CA GLU A 24 -17.93 -8.94 -7.33
C GLU A 24 -19.16 -8.95 -8.24
N LEU A 25 -20.31 -8.60 -7.67
CA LEU A 25 -21.61 -8.65 -8.34
C LEU A 25 -22.27 -7.27 -8.29
N ALA A 26 -22.75 -6.79 -9.43
CA ALA A 26 -23.60 -5.61 -9.53
C ALA A 26 -25.08 -6.02 -9.52
N ILE A 27 -25.86 -5.44 -8.59
CA ILE A 27 -27.29 -5.67 -8.44
C ILE A 27 -28.06 -4.39 -8.80
N GLY A 28 -28.91 -4.46 -9.82
CA GLY A 28 -29.72 -3.34 -10.31
C GLY A 28 -29.03 -2.49 -11.39
N ARG A 29 -29.69 -1.41 -11.82
CA ARG A 29 -29.15 -0.43 -12.80
C ARG A 29 -28.62 0.79 -12.06
N ARG A 30 -27.32 0.90 -11.80
CA ARG A 30 -26.76 2.11 -11.13
C ARG A 30 -25.35 2.51 -11.61
N ARG A 31 -25.09 3.79 -11.33
CA ARG A 31 -24.04 4.68 -11.85
C ARG A 31 -22.66 4.40 -11.25
N THR A 32 -21.64 4.93 -11.91
CA THR A 32 -20.28 5.18 -11.39
C THR A 32 -20.29 5.94 -10.06
N TRP A 33 -19.28 5.75 -9.21
CA TRP A 33 -19.10 6.48 -7.95
C TRP A 33 -18.88 8.00 -8.19
N TYR A 34 -19.50 8.85 -7.36
CA TYR A 34 -19.38 10.31 -7.37
C TYR A 34 -19.24 10.89 -5.94
N GLY A 35 -18.70 10.09 -5.00
CA GLY A 35 -18.60 10.46 -3.59
C GLY A 35 -17.43 11.41 -3.28
N GLN A 36 -17.31 11.84 -2.03
CA GLN A 36 -16.11 12.55 -1.55
C GLN A 36 -15.01 11.56 -1.15
N ARG A 37 -13.75 11.94 -1.39
CA ARG A 37 -12.56 11.12 -1.08
C ARG A 37 -12.26 10.98 0.40
N ASP A 38 -12.64 11.99 1.18
CA ASP A 38 -12.65 11.96 2.64
C ASP A 38 -14.10 12.01 3.14
N PRO A 39 -14.82 10.88 3.08
CA PRO A 39 -16.20 10.84 3.51
C PRO A 39 -16.28 11.03 5.04
N GLY A 40 -17.30 11.77 5.49
CA GLY A 40 -17.63 11.83 6.91
C GLY A 40 -17.84 10.43 7.50
N ARG A 41 -17.65 10.28 8.82
CA ARG A 41 -17.62 8.97 9.52
C ARG A 41 -18.77 8.00 9.20
N HIS A 42 -19.95 8.51 8.82
CA HIS A 42 -21.14 7.71 8.52
C HIS A 42 -21.22 7.20 7.06
N ALA A 43 -20.30 7.61 6.19
CA ALA A 43 -20.21 7.20 4.80
C ALA A 43 -19.03 6.25 4.52
N LEU A 44 -18.36 5.76 5.57
CA LEU A 44 -17.22 4.86 5.47
C LEU A 44 -17.67 3.43 5.20
N VAL A 45 -17.26 2.88 4.06
CA VAL A 45 -17.33 1.45 3.81
C VAL A 45 -16.14 0.79 4.49
N HIS A 46 -16.42 -0.19 5.35
CA HIS A 46 -15.41 -1.09 5.91
C HIS A 46 -15.31 -2.30 4.99
N LEU A 47 -14.29 -2.34 4.13
CA LEU A 47 -14.19 -3.32 3.04
C LEU A 47 -14.19 -4.75 3.56
N GLY A 48 -13.54 -5.03 4.68
CA GLY A 48 -13.51 -6.35 5.31
C GLY A 48 -14.71 -6.68 6.19
N ALA A 49 -15.66 -5.76 6.40
CA ALA A 49 -16.82 -6.02 7.26
C ALA A 49 -17.79 -6.99 6.58
N ASP A 50 -18.26 -8.00 7.33
CA ASP A 50 -19.27 -8.95 6.86
C ASP A 50 -20.67 -8.35 6.98
N VAL A 51 -21.49 -8.58 5.97
CA VAL A 51 -22.88 -8.10 5.89
C VAL A 51 -23.80 -9.27 6.24
N PRO A 52 -24.66 -9.16 7.27
CA PRO A 52 -25.60 -10.21 7.61
C PRO A 52 -26.54 -10.56 6.46
N ALA A 53 -26.92 -11.84 6.33
CA ALA A 53 -27.77 -12.33 5.23
C ALA A 53 -29.09 -11.57 5.05
N ARG A 54 -29.70 -11.10 6.15
CA ARG A 54 -30.94 -10.29 6.13
C ARG A 54 -30.80 -8.92 5.45
N ASP A 55 -29.57 -8.43 5.35
CA ASP A 55 -29.23 -7.12 4.77
C ASP A 55 -28.67 -7.26 3.35
N GLN A 56 -28.63 -8.49 2.81
CA GLN A 56 -28.14 -8.82 1.46
C GLN A 56 -29.32 -8.92 0.47
N PRO A 57 -29.14 -8.55 -0.81
CA PRO A 57 -30.13 -8.78 -1.85
C PRO A 57 -30.35 -10.28 -2.09
N ASP A 58 -31.57 -10.68 -2.43
CA ASP A 58 -31.94 -12.09 -2.69
C ASP A 58 -31.02 -12.79 -3.70
N ALA A 59 -30.61 -12.07 -4.75
CA ALA A 59 -29.68 -12.59 -5.75
C ALA A 59 -28.31 -12.96 -5.15
N VAL A 60 -27.81 -12.15 -4.21
CA VAL A 60 -26.56 -12.40 -3.49
C VAL A 60 -26.74 -13.58 -2.53
N VAL A 61 -27.86 -13.63 -1.81
CA VAL A 61 -28.19 -14.75 -0.91
C VAL A 61 -28.26 -16.08 -1.69
N SER A 62 -28.89 -16.08 -2.86
CA SER A 62 -28.96 -17.25 -3.76
C SER A 62 -27.57 -17.68 -4.24
N ALA A 63 -26.74 -16.75 -4.71
CA ALA A 63 -25.36 -17.04 -5.12
C ALA A 63 -24.53 -17.62 -3.96
N VAL A 64 -24.61 -17.04 -2.76
CA VAL A 64 -23.92 -17.54 -1.57
C VAL A 64 -24.39 -18.95 -1.20
N ALA A 65 -25.69 -19.23 -1.27
CA ALA A 65 -26.23 -20.56 -0.99
C ALA A 65 -25.73 -21.61 -1.98
N TRP A 66 -25.64 -21.28 -3.26
CA TRP A 66 -25.04 -22.16 -4.28
C TRP A 66 -23.55 -22.38 -4.06
N ILE A 67 -22.77 -21.32 -3.77
CA ILE A 67 -21.34 -21.45 -3.44
C ILE A 67 -21.17 -22.40 -2.25
N ARG A 68 -21.95 -22.23 -1.18
CA ARG A 68 -21.89 -23.11 0.00
C ARG A 68 -22.21 -24.56 -0.35
N ARG A 69 -23.26 -24.80 -1.14
CA ARG A 69 -23.65 -26.15 -1.56
C ARG A 69 -22.56 -26.80 -2.39
N LEU A 70 -22.12 -26.16 -3.48
CA LEU A 70 -21.13 -26.75 -4.38
C LEU A 70 -19.80 -26.98 -3.68
N ARG A 71 -19.38 -26.08 -2.77
CA ARG A 71 -18.17 -26.31 -1.97
C ARG A 71 -18.29 -27.54 -1.07
N THR A 72 -19.46 -27.72 -0.46
CA THR A 72 -19.74 -28.90 0.37
C THR A 72 -19.79 -30.19 -0.47
N ASP A 73 -20.41 -30.14 -1.64
CA ASP A 73 -20.56 -31.29 -2.54
C ASP A 73 -19.21 -31.76 -3.13
N HIS A 74 -18.23 -30.86 -3.22
CA HIS A 74 -16.90 -31.12 -3.79
C HIS A 74 -15.74 -31.10 -2.78
N ASP A 75 -16.04 -31.12 -1.48
CA ASP A 75 -15.05 -31.09 -0.39
C ASP A 75 -14.05 -29.91 -0.48
N GLU A 76 -14.50 -28.76 -1.02
CA GLU A 76 -13.68 -27.56 -1.20
C GLU A 76 -13.61 -26.72 0.09
N GLY A 77 -12.71 -27.15 0.98
CA GLY A 77 -12.11 -26.35 2.05
C GLY A 77 -13.00 -26.11 3.28
N ARG A 78 -12.35 -26.07 4.44
CA ARG A 78 -12.95 -25.57 5.69
C ARG A 78 -12.94 -24.04 5.66
N GLY A 79 -14.07 -23.39 5.97
CA GLY A 79 -14.15 -21.93 6.07
C GLY A 79 -15.41 -21.33 5.43
N GLY A 80 -15.94 -20.28 6.06
CA GLY A 80 -17.21 -19.66 5.70
C GLY A 80 -17.19 -18.89 4.38
N VAL A 81 -18.39 -18.59 3.88
CA VAL A 81 -18.61 -17.60 2.79
C VAL A 81 -19.08 -16.32 3.46
N ALA A 82 -18.37 -15.23 3.22
CA ALA A 82 -18.65 -13.88 3.72
C ALA A 82 -19.12 -12.96 2.59
N VAL A 83 -19.86 -11.92 2.94
CA VAL A 83 -20.35 -10.91 1.99
C VAL A 83 -19.97 -9.54 2.48
N HIS A 84 -19.42 -8.72 1.61
CA HIS A 84 -18.95 -7.37 1.91
C HIS A 84 -19.65 -6.36 1.01
N ARG A 85 -19.72 -5.10 1.47
CA ARG A 85 -20.13 -3.98 0.62
C ARG A 85 -18.92 -3.47 -0.16
N SER A 86 -19.14 -3.17 -1.44
CA SER A 86 -18.25 -2.29 -2.19
C SER A 86 -18.66 -0.84 -1.95
N SER A 87 -17.72 0.07 -2.20
CA SER A 87 -17.99 1.51 -2.25
C SER A 87 -18.73 1.92 -3.51
N ASP A 88 -18.66 1.10 -4.57
CA ASP A 88 -19.52 1.25 -5.74
C ASP A 88 -20.99 0.92 -5.39
N PRO A 89 -21.93 1.87 -5.56
CA PRO A 89 -23.31 1.66 -5.17
C PRO A 89 -23.97 0.47 -5.89
N GLY A 90 -24.46 -0.50 -5.11
CA GLY A 90 -25.11 -1.69 -5.64
C GLY A 90 -24.15 -2.82 -6.02
N HIS A 91 -22.84 -2.63 -5.80
CA HIS A 91 -21.85 -3.69 -5.90
C HIS A 91 -21.70 -4.43 -4.57
N TRP A 92 -21.62 -5.75 -4.66
CA TRP A 92 -21.52 -6.68 -3.54
C TRP A 92 -20.36 -7.63 -3.78
N ILE A 93 -19.60 -7.90 -2.74
CA ILE A 93 -18.40 -8.74 -2.83
C ILE A 93 -18.64 -10.00 -2.01
N ILE A 94 -18.57 -11.16 -2.63
CA ILE A 94 -18.61 -12.45 -1.95
C ILE A 94 -17.18 -12.97 -1.84
N THR A 95 -16.76 -13.39 -0.63
CA THR A 95 -15.46 -14.03 -0.44
C THR A 95 -15.55 -15.40 0.20
N PHE A 96 -14.72 -16.33 -0.26
CA PHE A 96 -14.61 -17.67 0.32
C PHE A 96 -13.23 -18.29 0.04
N PRO A 97 -12.71 -19.17 0.91
CA PRO A 97 -11.39 -19.77 0.72
C PRO A 97 -11.37 -20.71 -0.47
N TRP A 98 -10.22 -20.85 -1.11
CA TRP A 98 -10.03 -21.80 -2.21
C TRP A 98 -8.79 -22.67 -1.99
N VAL A 99 -8.87 -23.90 -2.49
CA VAL A 99 -7.75 -24.87 -2.46
C VAL A 99 -7.28 -25.19 -3.89
N GLY A 100 -8.16 -25.08 -4.88
CA GLY A 100 -7.83 -25.33 -6.28
C GLY A 100 -8.23 -24.18 -7.19
N ALA A 101 -7.27 -23.53 -7.86
CA ALA A 101 -7.53 -22.33 -8.67
C ALA A 101 -8.60 -22.55 -9.76
N GLU A 102 -8.40 -23.52 -10.65
CA GLU A 102 -9.34 -23.84 -11.75
C GLU A 102 -10.70 -24.30 -11.21
N ARG A 103 -10.68 -25.14 -10.17
CA ARG A 103 -11.89 -25.64 -9.54
C ARG A 103 -12.69 -24.54 -8.88
N ALA A 104 -12.05 -23.61 -8.17
CA ALA A 104 -12.71 -22.50 -7.49
C ALA A 104 -13.37 -21.52 -8.49
N LEU A 105 -12.72 -21.26 -9.63
CA LEU A 105 -13.30 -20.50 -10.72
C LEU A 105 -14.50 -21.22 -11.33
N THR A 106 -14.35 -22.52 -11.64
CA THR A 106 -15.44 -23.34 -12.21
C THR A 106 -16.65 -23.43 -11.26
N LEU A 107 -16.39 -23.54 -9.96
CA LEU A 107 -17.41 -23.54 -8.92
C LEU A 107 -18.14 -22.21 -8.84
N THR A 108 -17.41 -21.09 -8.95
CA THR A 108 -17.99 -19.75 -8.98
C THR A 108 -18.89 -19.57 -10.20
N GLU A 109 -18.42 -19.95 -11.38
CA GLU A 109 -19.21 -19.91 -12.61
C GLU A 109 -20.49 -20.73 -12.49
N ALA A 110 -20.39 -21.96 -11.96
CA ALA A 110 -21.53 -22.84 -11.74
C ALA A 110 -22.55 -22.21 -10.78
N ALA A 111 -22.09 -21.68 -9.65
CA ALA A 111 -22.96 -21.07 -8.65
C ALA A 111 -23.72 -19.86 -9.20
N LEU A 112 -23.04 -18.98 -9.94
CA LEU A 112 -23.68 -17.82 -10.55
C LEU A 112 -24.66 -18.24 -11.66
N ALA A 113 -24.30 -19.19 -12.52
CA ALA A 113 -25.16 -19.66 -13.60
C ALA A 113 -26.44 -20.35 -13.11
N LEU A 114 -26.38 -21.03 -11.96
CA LEU A 114 -27.54 -21.65 -11.30
C LEU A 114 -28.39 -20.60 -10.56
N ALA A 115 -27.75 -19.65 -9.87
CA ALA A 115 -28.44 -18.55 -9.20
C ALA A 115 -29.20 -17.64 -10.19
N GLU A 116 -28.61 -17.30 -11.34
CA GLU A 116 -29.25 -16.48 -12.39
C GLU A 116 -30.48 -17.11 -13.03
N ARG A 117 -30.63 -18.44 -12.91
CA ARG A 117 -31.76 -19.21 -13.46
C ARG A 117 -32.80 -19.55 -12.39
N ASP A 118 -32.69 -18.93 -11.20
CA ASP A 118 -33.55 -19.19 -10.05
C ASP A 118 -33.64 -20.69 -9.68
N VAL A 119 -32.57 -21.45 -9.94
CA VAL A 119 -32.50 -22.85 -9.54
C VAL A 119 -32.33 -22.89 -8.02
N SER A 120 -33.16 -23.66 -7.33
CA SER A 120 -33.08 -23.74 -5.87
C SER A 120 -31.80 -24.43 -5.39
N PRO A 121 -31.00 -23.80 -4.51
CA PRO A 121 -29.83 -24.42 -3.92
C PRO A 121 -30.18 -25.48 -2.88
N SER A 122 -31.45 -25.59 -2.44
CA SER A 122 -31.85 -26.60 -1.46
C SER A 122 -31.66 -28.02 -2.00
N ARG A 123 -31.13 -28.92 -1.16
CA ARG A 123 -31.02 -30.35 -1.48
C ARG A 123 -32.40 -31.05 -1.52
N THR A 124 -33.41 -30.45 -0.90
CA THR A 124 -34.77 -31.01 -0.86
C THR A 124 -35.70 -30.41 -1.92
N ALA A 125 -35.22 -29.46 -2.73
CA ALA A 125 -36.03 -28.87 -3.79
C ALA A 125 -36.24 -29.86 -4.93
N GLN A 126 -37.47 -29.91 -5.46
CA GLN A 126 -37.76 -30.62 -6.69
C GLN A 126 -37.25 -29.80 -7.88
N LEU A 127 -36.26 -30.34 -8.58
CA LEU A 127 -35.70 -29.74 -9.79
C LEU A 127 -36.42 -30.29 -11.03
N THR A 128 -36.57 -29.45 -12.05
CA THR A 128 -36.99 -29.93 -13.37
C THR A 128 -35.87 -30.78 -13.99
N GLY A 129 -36.19 -31.73 -14.88
CA GLY A 129 -35.15 -32.53 -15.54
C GLY A 129 -34.12 -31.71 -16.32
N ALA A 130 -34.46 -30.50 -16.77
CA ALA A 130 -33.50 -29.57 -17.36
C ALA A 130 -32.52 -28.99 -16.33
N GLN A 131 -33.03 -28.58 -15.16
CA GLN A 131 -32.22 -28.09 -14.03
C GLN A 131 -31.32 -29.20 -13.48
N GLU A 132 -31.81 -30.44 -13.36
CA GLU A 132 -31.01 -31.60 -12.95
C GLU A 132 -29.85 -31.84 -13.91
N ARG A 133 -30.12 -31.93 -15.22
CA ARG A 133 -29.06 -32.10 -16.23
C ARG A 133 -28.02 -30.98 -16.17
N GLN A 134 -28.46 -29.75 -15.93
CA GLN A 134 -27.55 -28.61 -15.80
C GLN A 134 -26.67 -28.72 -14.56
N LEU A 135 -27.26 -29.07 -13.41
CA LEU A 135 -26.52 -29.29 -12.16
C LEU A 135 -25.50 -30.42 -12.33
N THR A 136 -25.90 -31.56 -12.89
CA THR A 136 -25.01 -32.69 -13.17
C THR A 136 -23.83 -32.27 -14.03
N ARG A 137 -24.08 -31.54 -15.14
CA ARG A 137 -23.02 -31.04 -16.02
C ARG A 137 -22.03 -30.14 -15.27
N TRP A 138 -22.51 -29.28 -14.37
CA TRP A 138 -21.63 -28.44 -13.57
C TRP A 138 -20.83 -29.25 -12.56
N THR A 139 -21.46 -30.19 -11.85
CA THR A 139 -20.79 -31.08 -10.92
C THR A 139 -19.67 -31.88 -11.61
N GLU A 140 -19.91 -32.42 -12.80
CA GLU A 140 -18.89 -33.13 -13.59
C GLU A 140 -17.72 -32.20 -13.97
N ARG A 141 -18.00 -30.96 -14.40
CA ARG A 141 -16.95 -29.98 -14.72
C ARG A 141 -16.11 -29.60 -13.51
N ILE A 142 -16.74 -29.38 -12.35
CA ILE A 142 -16.03 -29.04 -11.11
C ILE A 142 -15.15 -30.22 -10.67
N ALA A 143 -15.66 -31.45 -10.76
CA ALA A 143 -14.90 -32.65 -10.42
C ALA A 143 -13.67 -32.85 -11.34
N ALA A 144 -13.77 -32.49 -12.62
CA ALA A 144 -12.68 -32.59 -13.59
C ALA A 144 -11.64 -31.46 -13.49
N ALA A 145 -11.97 -30.33 -12.85
CA ALA A 145 -11.09 -29.16 -12.76
C ALA A 145 -9.88 -29.40 -11.85
N ARG A 146 -8.71 -28.86 -12.23
CA ARG A 146 -7.46 -29.00 -11.47
C ARG A 146 -7.51 -28.26 -10.13
N ALA A 147 -6.78 -28.80 -9.16
CA ALA A 147 -6.67 -28.27 -7.81
C ALA A 147 -5.26 -27.75 -7.50
N THR A 148 -4.77 -26.79 -8.30
CA THR A 148 -3.51 -26.10 -7.98
C THR A 148 -3.73 -25.18 -6.77
N PRO A 149 -2.95 -25.32 -5.69
CA PRO A 149 -3.11 -24.51 -4.48
C PRO A 149 -2.64 -23.06 -4.65
N PRO A 150 -3.04 -22.15 -3.73
CA PRO A 150 -2.49 -20.80 -3.67
C PRO A 150 -0.98 -20.82 -3.44
N GLU A 151 -0.26 -19.96 -4.15
CA GLU A 151 1.22 -19.89 -4.14
C GLU A 151 1.80 -19.06 -2.96
N TRP A 152 1.00 -18.71 -1.94
CA TRP A 152 1.54 -18.03 -0.76
C TRP A 152 2.46 -18.93 0.07
N LEU A 153 3.44 -18.28 0.70
CA LEU A 153 4.35 -18.94 1.63
C LEU A 153 3.77 -18.93 3.04
N ARG A 154 3.56 -20.12 3.59
CA ARG A 154 3.13 -20.30 4.98
C ARG A 154 4.30 -20.15 5.93
N ASP A 155 4.00 -19.85 7.19
CA ASP A 155 5.02 -19.68 8.22
C ASP A 155 5.85 -20.94 8.47
N VAL A 156 5.24 -22.12 8.30
CA VAL A 156 5.94 -23.41 8.41
C VAL A 156 6.90 -23.68 7.26
N ASP A 157 6.72 -22.97 6.13
CA ASP A 157 7.47 -23.16 4.90
C ASP A 157 8.55 -22.06 4.71
N ARG A 158 8.56 -20.99 5.54
CA ARG A 158 9.57 -19.92 5.52
C ARG A 158 10.67 -20.14 6.55
N SER A 159 11.89 -19.72 6.22
CA SER A 159 13.08 -19.88 7.09
C SER A 159 13.66 -18.56 7.62
N ILE A 160 13.19 -17.42 7.11
CA ILE A 160 13.73 -16.09 7.43
C ILE A 160 12.62 -15.16 7.94
N PRO A 161 12.95 -14.21 8.84
CA PRO A 161 12.06 -13.17 9.27
C PRO A 161 11.75 -12.16 8.15
N ILE A 162 10.58 -11.51 8.25
CA ILE A 162 10.04 -10.56 7.28
C ILE A 162 9.73 -9.24 7.97
N VAL A 163 10.20 -8.14 7.39
CA VAL A 163 9.61 -6.80 7.61
C VAL A 163 8.87 -6.35 6.35
N SER A 164 7.60 -5.97 6.52
CA SER A 164 6.73 -5.51 5.42
C SER A 164 6.49 -4.01 5.51
N ILE A 165 6.64 -3.28 4.41
CA ILE A 165 6.49 -1.82 4.39
C ILE A 165 5.38 -1.42 3.42
N SER A 166 4.40 -0.66 3.89
CA SER A 166 3.37 -0.06 3.04
C SER A 166 3.12 1.41 3.42
N GLY A 167 2.34 2.08 2.58
CA GLY A 167 2.08 3.52 2.68
C GLY A 167 1.88 4.16 1.30
N THR A 168 1.46 5.41 1.26
CA THR A 168 1.39 6.17 0.00
C THR A 168 2.80 6.60 -0.40
N ASN A 169 3.48 7.37 0.44
CA ASN A 169 4.84 7.88 0.18
C ASN A 169 5.87 7.32 1.18
N GLY A 170 7.14 7.30 0.78
CA GLY A 170 8.27 6.93 1.65
C GLY A 170 8.58 5.42 1.76
N LYS A 171 7.73 4.54 1.19
CA LYS A 171 7.91 3.08 1.22
C LYS A 171 9.32 2.64 0.80
N SER A 172 9.71 2.91 -0.45
CA SER A 172 11.02 2.49 -0.98
C SER A 172 12.18 3.07 -0.19
N THR A 173 12.06 4.30 0.31
CA THR A 173 13.11 4.94 1.12
C THR A 173 13.26 4.23 2.47
N VAL A 174 12.16 3.93 3.16
CA VAL A 174 12.17 3.17 4.42
C VAL A 174 12.69 1.75 4.20
N THR A 175 12.23 1.07 3.15
CA THR A 175 12.73 -0.26 2.74
C THR A 175 14.24 -0.26 2.55
N ARG A 176 14.78 0.73 1.82
CA ARG A 176 16.22 0.86 1.56
C ARG A 176 17.01 1.22 2.82
N MET A 177 16.50 2.11 3.69
CA MET A 177 17.14 2.40 4.98
C MET A 177 17.22 1.16 5.88
N ILE A 178 16.15 0.38 5.99
CA ILE A 178 16.15 -0.85 6.80
C ILE A 178 17.10 -1.88 6.19
N THR A 179 17.08 -2.04 4.87
CA THR A 179 18.02 -2.91 4.15
C THR A 179 19.45 -2.55 4.52
N HIS A 180 19.78 -1.26 4.43
CA HIS A 180 21.11 -0.75 4.73
C HIS A 180 21.50 -0.97 6.20
N ILE A 181 20.64 -0.59 7.16
CA ILE A 181 20.87 -0.80 8.60
C ILE A 181 21.19 -2.27 8.88
N LEU A 182 20.37 -3.20 8.39
CA LEU A 182 20.56 -4.63 8.65
C LEU A 182 21.81 -5.18 7.94
N PHE A 183 22.09 -4.70 6.72
CA PHE A 183 23.25 -5.11 5.94
C PHE A 183 24.56 -4.69 6.60
N VAL A 184 24.72 -3.42 6.99
CA VAL A 184 25.94 -2.94 7.67
C VAL A 184 26.09 -3.50 9.08
N SER A 185 25.00 -4.02 9.66
CA SER A 185 25.00 -4.80 10.91
C SER A 185 25.40 -6.27 10.72
N GLY A 186 25.84 -6.65 9.51
CA GLY A 186 26.37 -7.99 9.22
C GLY A 186 25.32 -9.04 8.84
N ARG A 187 24.10 -8.65 8.48
CA ARG A 187 23.06 -9.58 7.99
C ARG A 187 23.04 -9.62 6.47
N HIS A 188 22.75 -10.77 5.87
CA HIS A 188 22.41 -10.88 4.46
C HIS A 188 20.94 -10.53 4.24
N VAL A 189 20.66 -9.58 3.36
CA VAL A 189 19.32 -8.98 3.24
C VAL A 189 18.76 -9.17 1.83
N GLY A 190 17.60 -9.81 1.74
CA GLY A 190 16.79 -9.86 0.52
C GLY A 190 15.72 -8.77 0.55
N THR A 191 15.64 -7.96 -0.52
CA THR A 191 14.79 -6.76 -0.53
C THR A 191 13.95 -6.69 -1.80
N THR A 192 12.68 -6.29 -1.67
CA THR A 192 11.83 -5.91 -2.81
C THR A 192 11.47 -4.43 -2.74
N THR A 193 11.50 -3.76 -3.88
CA THR A 193 11.12 -2.34 -4.04
C THR A 193 10.34 -2.14 -5.33
N SER A 194 9.86 -0.91 -5.54
CA SER A 194 9.31 -0.47 -6.85
C SER A 194 10.33 -0.49 -7.99
N ASP A 195 11.62 -0.56 -7.67
CA ASP A 195 12.71 -0.43 -8.65
C ASP A 195 13.34 -1.79 -8.98
N GLY A 196 13.19 -2.78 -8.09
CA GLY A 196 13.70 -4.12 -8.30
C GLY A 196 13.75 -5.01 -7.07
N VAL A 197 14.26 -6.21 -7.30
CA VAL A 197 14.74 -7.15 -6.27
C VAL A 197 16.22 -6.91 -6.03
N LEU A 198 16.59 -6.79 -4.76
CA LEU A 198 17.96 -6.57 -4.32
C LEU A 198 18.39 -7.67 -3.34
N VAL A 199 19.68 -7.99 -3.37
CA VAL A 199 20.35 -8.81 -2.35
C VAL A 199 21.59 -8.04 -1.92
N ASP A 200 21.71 -7.77 -0.62
CA ASP A 200 22.82 -7.00 -0.04
C ASP A 200 23.05 -5.67 -0.77
N GLU A 201 21.95 -4.91 -0.95
CA GLU A 201 21.87 -3.64 -1.70
C GLU A 201 22.16 -3.71 -3.21
N ARG A 202 22.51 -4.89 -3.75
CA ARG A 202 22.79 -5.06 -5.18
C ARG A 202 21.54 -5.43 -5.94
N MET A 203 21.27 -4.70 -7.02
CA MET A 203 20.18 -5.01 -7.93
C MET A 203 20.39 -6.38 -8.58
N VAL A 204 19.48 -7.31 -8.33
CA VAL A 204 19.47 -8.65 -8.95
C VAL A 204 18.52 -8.63 -10.16
N GLU A 205 17.35 -8.02 -10.00
CA GLU A 205 16.34 -7.97 -11.04
C GLU A 205 15.60 -6.63 -11.02
N PRO A 206 15.71 -5.80 -12.07
CA PRO A 206 15.00 -4.52 -12.13
C PRO A 206 13.51 -4.73 -12.41
N GLY A 207 12.66 -3.84 -11.89
CA GLY A 207 11.21 -3.86 -12.12
C GLY A 207 10.40 -3.63 -10.84
N ASP A 208 9.09 -3.45 -10.99
CA ASP A 208 8.21 -3.31 -9.84
C ASP A 208 7.89 -4.69 -9.23
N TRP A 209 8.53 -4.99 -8.09
CA TRP A 209 8.41 -6.26 -7.38
C TRP A 209 7.67 -6.10 -6.03
N THR A 210 6.80 -5.09 -5.92
CA THR A 210 6.11 -4.73 -4.67
C THR A 210 4.86 -5.58 -4.35
N GLY A 211 4.84 -6.83 -4.80
CA GLY A 211 3.73 -7.77 -4.64
C GLY A 211 4.17 -9.22 -4.39
N PRO A 212 3.24 -10.19 -4.42
CA PRO A 212 3.51 -11.60 -4.06
C PRO A 212 4.66 -12.25 -4.82
N GLY A 213 4.84 -11.95 -6.11
CA GLY A 213 5.93 -12.51 -6.91
C GLY A 213 7.31 -12.15 -6.36
N GLY A 214 7.51 -10.88 -5.98
CA GLY A 214 8.79 -10.44 -5.40
C GLY A 214 9.03 -11.04 -4.02
N ALA A 215 7.97 -11.13 -3.21
CA ALA A 215 8.05 -11.79 -1.91
C ALA A 215 8.46 -13.26 -2.06
N HIS A 216 7.85 -14.00 -2.99
CA HIS A 216 8.18 -15.40 -3.25
C HIS A 216 9.64 -15.56 -3.69
N GLN A 217 10.12 -14.67 -4.57
CA GLN A 217 11.50 -14.70 -5.05
C GLN A 217 12.53 -14.53 -3.93
N ILE A 218 12.30 -13.63 -2.96
CA ILE A 218 13.18 -13.44 -1.81
C ILE A 218 13.04 -14.57 -0.79
N LEU A 219 11.82 -14.95 -0.43
CA LEU A 219 11.58 -15.94 0.62
C LEU A 219 11.96 -17.37 0.20
N GLY A 220 12.07 -17.64 -1.10
CA GLY A 220 12.61 -18.90 -1.62
C GLY A 220 14.14 -19.00 -1.57
N ARG A 221 14.84 -17.92 -1.22
CA ARG A 221 16.31 -17.87 -1.14
C ARG A 221 16.83 -18.52 0.13
N ARG A 222 18.07 -19.02 0.06
CA ARG A 222 18.80 -19.62 1.20
C ARG A 222 20.07 -18.87 1.57
N ASP A 223 20.39 -17.81 0.83
CA ASP A 223 21.58 -16.97 0.98
C ASP A 223 21.26 -15.59 1.60
N VAL A 224 20.07 -15.44 2.18
CA VAL A 224 19.65 -14.23 2.90
C VAL A 224 19.18 -14.64 4.29
N ASP A 225 19.42 -13.77 5.27
CA ASP A 225 19.04 -13.95 6.67
C ASP A 225 17.70 -13.28 7.01
N VAL A 226 17.28 -12.30 6.20
CA VAL A 226 16.09 -11.48 6.45
C VAL A 226 15.50 -10.90 5.17
N ALA A 227 14.17 -10.81 5.11
CA ALA A 227 13.44 -10.22 4.01
C ALA A 227 12.89 -8.82 4.36
N VAL A 228 13.21 -7.82 3.55
CA VAL A 228 12.69 -6.45 3.66
C VAL A 228 11.79 -6.16 2.45
N LEU A 229 10.48 -6.24 2.65
CA LEU A 229 9.51 -6.31 1.55
C LEU A 229 8.70 -5.02 1.43
N GLU A 230 8.94 -4.23 0.38
CA GLU A 230 8.00 -3.18 -0.02
C GLU A 230 6.72 -3.83 -0.56
N THR A 231 5.58 -3.52 0.05
CA THR A 231 4.28 -4.06 -0.35
C THR A 231 3.35 -2.93 -0.78
N ALA A 232 3.18 -2.77 -2.09
CA ALA A 232 2.33 -1.72 -2.63
C ALA A 232 0.86 -2.13 -2.61
N ARG A 233 -0.01 -1.11 -2.72
CA ARG A 233 -1.46 -1.30 -2.81
C ARG A 233 -1.85 -2.21 -3.98
N GLY A 234 -1.17 -2.08 -5.12
CA GLY A 234 -1.42 -2.90 -6.31
C GLY A 234 -1.28 -4.39 -6.03
N GLY A 235 -0.19 -4.81 -5.37
CA GLY A 235 0.02 -6.20 -4.97
C GLY A 235 -1.13 -6.73 -4.09
N ILE A 236 -1.46 -5.98 -3.04
CA ILE A 236 -2.52 -6.36 -2.08
C ILE A 236 -3.90 -6.48 -2.76
N VAL A 237 -4.29 -5.52 -3.61
CA VAL A 237 -5.62 -5.51 -4.25
C VAL A 237 -5.72 -6.48 -5.41
N LEU A 238 -4.63 -6.75 -6.12
CA LEU A 238 -4.67 -7.62 -7.29
C LEU A 238 -4.51 -9.10 -6.95
N ARG A 239 -3.70 -9.42 -5.93
CA ARG A 239 -3.27 -10.79 -5.61
C ARG A 239 -3.21 -11.10 -4.11
N GLY A 240 -3.25 -10.09 -3.25
CA GLY A 240 -3.11 -10.25 -1.80
C GLY A 240 -1.64 -10.14 -1.38
N VAL A 241 -1.36 -10.48 -0.14
CA VAL A 241 0.00 -10.63 0.39
C VAL A 241 0.47 -12.05 0.09
N GLY A 242 1.68 -12.21 -0.42
CA GLY A 242 2.22 -13.50 -0.89
C GLY A 242 2.73 -14.44 0.22
N TYR A 243 2.45 -14.14 1.48
CA TYR A 243 2.93 -14.87 2.65
C TYR A 243 1.94 -14.75 3.82
N GLU A 244 1.99 -15.72 4.73
CA GLU A 244 1.02 -15.86 5.82
C GLU A 244 1.14 -14.78 6.90
N SER A 245 2.35 -14.52 7.39
CA SER A 245 2.62 -13.52 8.43
C SER A 245 3.96 -12.81 8.22
N ASN A 246 4.15 -11.70 8.94
CA ASN A 246 5.46 -11.04 9.07
C ASN A 246 5.82 -10.80 10.53
N ASP A 247 7.11 -10.60 10.79
CA ASP A 247 7.67 -10.40 12.12
C ASP A 247 7.69 -8.90 12.49
N ALA A 248 7.81 -8.05 11.47
CA ALA A 248 7.55 -6.62 11.60
C ALA A 248 6.75 -6.06 10.43
N SER A 249 5.99 -4.99 10.66
CA SER A 249 5.37 -4.22 9.60
C SER A 249 5.41 -2.72 9.88
N ILE A 250 5.36 -1.93 8.81
CA ILE A 250 5.47 -0.48 8.85
C ILE A 250 4.41 0.12 7.95
N LEU A 251 3.65 1.06 8.48
CA LEU A 251 2.72 1.88 7.69
C LEU A 251 3.10 3.36 7.81
N THR A 252 3.57 3.95 6.71
CA THR A 252 4.19 5.29 6.73
C THR A 252 3.18 6.43 6.72
N ASN A 253 2.22 6.43 5.80
CA ASN A 253 1.18 7.46 5.63
C ASN A 253 0.14 6.98 4.61
N VAL A 254 -1.00 7.66 4.58
CA VAL A 254 -2.08 7.48 3.60
C VAL A 254 -2.52 8.85 3.10
N SER A 255 -2.16 9.16 1.86
CA SER A 255 -2.62 10.34 1.12
C SER A 255 -3.24 9.94 -0.21
N SER A 256 -3.90 10.90 -0.88
CA SER A 256 -4.54 10.68 -2.19
C SER A 256 -3.52 10.18 -3.21
N ASP A 257 -3.67 8.92 -3.62
CA ASP A 257 -2.84 8.27 -4.62
C ASP A 257 -3.55 6.98 -5.06
N HIS A 258 -3.66 6.77 -6.38
CA HIS A 258 -4.35 5.62 -6.97
C HIS A 258 -5.82 5.42 -6.51
N LEU A 259 -6.52 6.49 -6.12
CA LEU A 259 -7.97 6.45 -5.90
C LEU A 259 -8.73 6.30 -7.22
N ASP A 260 -9.95 5.79 -7.15
CA ASP A 260 -10.83 5.45 -8.27
C ASP A 260 -10.31 4.33 -9.19
N LEU A 261 -9.27 3.61 -8.74
CA LEU A 261 -8.75 2.41 -9.39
C LEU A 261 -9.17 1.18 -8.60
N GLN A 262 -9.64 0.13 -9.29
CA GLN A 262 -9.89 -1.21 -8.71
C GLN A 262 -10.80 -1.17 -7.46
N GLY A 263 -11.85 -0.35 -7.47
CA GLY A 263 -12.90 -0.29 -6.43
C GLY A 263 -12.48 0.37 -5.11
N ILE A 264 -11.43 1.19 -5.10
CA ILE A 264 -10.98 1.95 -3.93
C ILE A 264 -11.09 3.43 -4.25
N HIS A 265 -11.93 4.14 -3.51
CA HIS A 265 -12.34 5.52 -3.80
C HIS A 265 -11.98 6.50 -2.69
N THR A 266 -11.80 6.01 -1.46
CA THR A 266 -11.60 6.87 -0.28
C THR A 266 -10.28 6.60 0.43
N LEU A 267 -9.74 7.61 1.12
CA LEU A 267 -8.52 7.44 1.93
C LEU A 267 -8.66 6.37 3.02
N PRO A 268 -9.81 6.26 3.72
CA PRO A 268 -9.99 5.21 4.73
C PRO A 268 -10.01 3.79 4.16
N GLU A 269 -10.57 3.60 2.97
CA GLU A 269 -10.47 2.32 2.24
C GLU A 269 -9.02 2.01 1.86
N LEU A 270 -8.29 3.02 1.36
CA LEU A 270 -6.88 2.88 1.02
C LEU A 270 -6.05 2.52 2.26
N ALA A 271 -6.35 3.11 3.42
CA ALA A 271 -5.74 2.77 4.70
C ALA A 271 -6.07 1.33 5.12
N GLU A 272 -7.31 0.88 4.95
CA GLU A 272 -7.71 -0.50 5.26
C GLU A 272 -6.94 -1.52 4.39
N VAL A 273 -6.85 -1.27 3.09
CA VAL A 273 -6.04 -2.08 2.16
C VAL A 273 -4.59 -2.16 2.61
N LYS A 274 -3.93 -1.00 2.80
CA LYS A 274 -2.51 -0.95 3.19
C LYS A 274 -2.27 -1.54 4.58
N SER A 275 -3.23 -1.44 5.50
CA SER A 275 -3.13 -2.03 6.85
C SER A 275 -3.14 -3.56 6.87
N THR A 276 -3.40 -4.22 5.73
CA THR A 276 -3.37 -5.69 5.62
C THR A 276 -2.04 -6.26 6.10
N ILE A 277 -0.90 -5.63 5.74
CA ILE A 277 0.42 -6.08 6.21
C ILE A 277 0.58 -5.97 7.74
N CYS A 278 -0.12 -5.03 8.39
CA CYS A 278 -0.09 -4.87 9.85
C CYS A 278 -0.99 -5.89 10.56
N ARG A 279 -2.12 -6.24 9.95
CA ARG A 279 -3.06 -7.22 10.53
C ARG A 279 -2.52 -8.65 10.53
N ILE A 280 -1.56 -8.94 9.65
CA ILE A 280 -0.88 -10.25 9.57
C ILE A 280 0.44 -10.29 10.33
N THR A 281 0.84 -9.20 11.00
CA THR A 281 2.02 -9.22 11.87
C THR A 281 1.77 -10.16 13.04
N ARG A 282 2.75 -11.03 13.33
CA ARG A 282 2.64 -12.02 14.41
C ARG A 282 2.39 -11.35 15.77
N PRO A 283 1.68 -12.01 16.71
CA PRO A 283 1.41 -11.42 18.03
C PRO A 283 2.66 -11.01 18.82
N ASP A 284 3.77 -11.72 18.64
CA ASP A 284 5.08 -11.44 19.24
C ASP A 284 5.95 -10.48 18.39
N GLY A 285 5.49 -10.12 17.19
CA GLY A 285 6.14 -9.17 16.29
C GLY A 285 5.83 -7.70 16.61
N TRP A 286 6.22 -6.81 15.68
CA TRP A 286 6.11 -5.36 15.84
C TRP A 286 5.43 -4.65 14.67
N VAL A 287 4.48 -3.76 14.98
CA VAL A 287 3.81 -2.89 14.01
C VAL A 287 4.22 -1.44 14.27
N VAL A 288 4.89 -0.82 13.32
CA VAL A 288 5.39 0.55 13.38
C VAL A 288 4.43 1.47 12.62
N LEU A 289 3.81 2.42 13.33
CA LEU A 289 2.76 3.27 12.77
C LEU A 289 3.10 4.76 12.92
N ASN A 290 2.86 5.52 11.86
CA ASN A 290 2.89 6.98 11.92
C ASN A 290 1.72 7.50 12.75
N ALA A 291 2.00 8.14 13.88
CA ALA A 291 0.99 8.77 14.72
C ALA A 291 0.57 10.16 14.23
N ASP A 292 1.28 10.76 13.28
CA ASP A 292 0.88 12.04 12.66
C ASP A 292 -0.25 11.87 11.63
N ASP A 293 -0.45 10.66 11.12
CA ASP A 293 -1.52 10.31 10.20
C ASP A 293 -2.65 9.59 10.96
N PRO A 294 -3.85 10.20 11.09
CA PRO A 294 -4.94 9.62 11.87
C PRO A 294 -5.44 8.27 11.35
N LEU A 295 -5.39 8.02 10.04
CA LEU A 295 -5.84 6.77 9.43
C LEU A 295 -4.85 5.65 9.73
N VAL A 296 -3.56 5.95 9.69
CA VAL A 296 -2.49 5.03 10.08
C VAL A 296 -2.52 4.76 11.58
N ALA A 297 -2.62 5.79 12.41
CA ALA A 297 -2.67 5.66 13.86
C ALA A 297 -3.84 4.79 14.33
N ALA A 298 -5.01 4.89 13.65
CA ALA A 298 -6.17 4.07 13.96
C ALA A 298 -5.95 2.55 13.78
N VAL A 299 -4.95 2.13 12.98
CA VAL A 299 -4.59 0.72 12.77
C VAL A 299 -4.12 0.05 14.06
N ALA A 300 -3.58 0.80 15.02
CA ALA A 300 -3.14 0.27 16.31
C ALA A 300 -4.24 -0.51 17.06
N ARG A 301 -5.52 -0.22 16.79
CA ARG A 301 -6.68 -0.90 17.42
C ARG A 301 -7.09 -2.19 16.71
N ARG A 302 -6.48 -2.50 15.56
CA ARG A 302 -6.86 -3.60 14.67
C ARG A 302 -5.78 -4.68 14.56
N VAL A 303 -4.69 -4.55 15.31
CA VAL A 303 -3.55 -5.49 15.31
C VAL A 303 -3.44 -6.20 16.65
N LYS A 304 -2.86 -7.41 16.62
CA LYS A 304 -2.57 -8.21 17.83
C LYS A 304 -1.12 -8.13 18.28
N ALA A 305 -0.24 -7.67 17.39
CA ALA A 305 1.19 -7.50 17.61
C ALA A 305 1.50 -6.33 18.56
N ASN A 306 2.76 -6.24 19.00
CA ASN A 306 3.25 -5.06 19.69
C ASN A 306 3.20 -3.85 18.76
N VAL A 307 2.89 -2.67 19.30
CA VAL A 307 2.81 -1.43 18.52
C VAL A 307 3.96 -0.51 18.92
N ALA A 308 4.63 0.05 17.93
CA ALA A 308 5.52 1.20 18.07
C ALA A 308 4.96 2.38 17.27
N LEU A 309 4.91 3.57 17.88
CA LEU A 309 4.44 4.78 17.21
C LEU A 309 5.62 5.68 16.82
N PHE A 310 5.53 6.41 15.72
CA PHE A 310 6.45 7.52 15.47
C PHE A 310 5.71 8.83 15.19
N THR A 311 6.30 9.96 15.57
CA THR A 311 5.71 11.28 15.36
C THR A 311 6.77 12.37 15.24
N MET A 312 6.52 13.32 14.34
CA MET A 312 7.25 14.57 14.21
C MET A 312 6.73 15.65 15.19
N ARG A 313 5.69 15.34 15.98
CA ARG A 313 4.97 16.28 16.86
C ARG A 313 4.68 15.66 18.23
N PRO A 314 5.73 15.28 19.01
CA PRO A 314 5.56 14.57 20.28
C PRO A 314 4.71 15.32 21.31
N ASP A 315 4.82 16.65 21.35
CA ASP A 315 4.12 17.48 22.35
C ASP A 315 2.62 17.65 22.03
N GLU A 316 2.25 17.56 20.75
CA GLU A 316 0.86 17.64 20.30
C GLU A 316 0.16 16.27 20.31
N SER A 317 0.93 15.17 20.38
CA SER A 317 0.41 13.81 20.22
C SER A 317 0.00 13.18 21.55
N GLY A 318 -1.22 13.53 22.01
CA GLY A 318 -1.81 12.87 23.18
C GLY A 318 -1.97 11.34 23.02
N MET A 319 -2.00 10.84 21.78
CA MET A 319 -1.95 9.39 21.52
C MET A 319 -0.60 8.78 21.86
N VAL A 320 0.51 9.42 21.45
CA VAL A 320 1.86 8.92 21.74
C VAL A 320 2.16 8.99 23.24
N GLN A 321 1.74 10.07 23.91
CA GLN A 321 1.87 10.19 25.37
C GLN A 321 1.16 9.03 26.10
N ARG A 322 -0.13 8.81 25.82
CA ARG A 322 -0.89 7.68 26.40
C ARG A 322 -0.34 6.31 26.03
N HIS A 323 0.22 6.17 24.84
CA HIS A 323 0.85 4.91 24.41
C HIS A 323 2.08 4.61 25.27
N ARG A 324 2.94 5.61 25.50
CA ARG A 324 4.13 5.48 26.36
C ARG A 324 3.80 5.24 27.83
N GLU A 325 2.78 5.92 28.37
CA GLU A 325 2.29 5.69 29.74
C GLU A 325 1.84 4.24 29.97
N ARG A 326 1.43 3.54 28.90
CA ARG A 326 1.03 2.12 28.92
C ARG A 326 2.19 1.16 28.64
N GLY A 327 3.44 1.65 28.64
CA GLY A 327 4.62 0.84 28.31
C GLY A 327 4.85 0.65 26.81
N GLY A 328 4.19 1.42 25.96
CA GLY A 328 4.35 1.33 24.51
C GLY A 328 5.66 1.95 24.01
N ARG A 329 6.14 1.48 22.86
CA ARG A 329 7.35 1.99 22.21
C ARG A 329 7.04 3.19 21.32
N ALA A 330 7.88 4.22 21.34
CA ALA A 330 7.71 5.38 20.47
C ALA A 330 9.02 5.95 19.93
N TYR A 331 8.97 6.55 18.75
CA TYR A 331 10.07 7.30 18.15
C TYR A 331 9.64 8.75 17.90
N PHE A 332 10.44 9.71 18.34
CA PHE A 332 10.15 11.13 18.15
C PHE A 332 11.42 11.96 18.19
N ILE A 333 11.32 13.21 17.76
CA ILE A 333 12.44 14.16 17.78
C ILE A 333 12.32 15.06 19.01
N ARG A 334 13.41 15.19 19.77
CA ARG A 334 13.56 16.18 20.85
C ARG A 334 14.89 16.89 20.69
N ASP A 335 14.86 18.22 20.65
CA ASP A 335 16.05 19.07 20.54
C ASP A 335 16.96 18.67 19.36
N GLY A 336 16.37 18.28 18.22
CA GLY A 336 17.11 17.84 17.03
C GLY A 336 17.63 16.40 17.08
N ILE A 337 17.36 15.66 18.15
CA ILE A 337 17.81 14.27 18.33
C ILE A 337 16.62 13.31 18.21
N MET A 338 16.82 12.21 17.48
CA MET A 338 15.88 11.10 17.46
C MET A 338 15.98 10.31 18.77
N ILE A 339 14.83 10.12 19.42
CA ILE A 339 14.68 9.38 20.67
C ILE A 339 13.86 8.12 20.41
N GLU A 340 14.33 6.97 20.90
CA GLU A 340 13.53 5.77 21.13
C GLU A 340 13.04 5.79 22.58
N ALA A 341 11.74 5.75 22.80
CA ALA A 341 11.14 5.53 24.10
C ALA A 341 10.60 4.10 24.19
N ASP A 342 10.91 3.40 25.28
CA ASP A 342 10.31 2.11 25.65
C ASP A 342 9.58 2.31 26.98
N GLY A 343 8.28 2.60 26.90
CA GLY A 343 7.50 3.13 28.01
C GLY A 343 8.05 4.46 28.52
N ALA A 344 8.52 4.45 29.77
CA ALA A 344 9.12 5.62 30.42
C ALA A 344 10.63 5.74 30.19
N SER A 345 11.30 4.67 29.73
CA SER A 345 12.73 4.71 29.41
C SER A 345 12.93 5.39 28.07
N GLU A 346 13.94 6.25 27.96
CA GLU A 346 14.29 6.93 26.72
C GLU A 346 15.77 6.73 26.40
N SER A 347 16.05 6.44 25.14
CA SER A 347 17.40 6.28 24.60
C SER A 347 17.60 7.19 23.40
N ARG A 348 18.74 7.85 23.36
CA ARG A 348 19.14 8.66 22.20
C ARG A 348 19.59 7.73 21.08
N VAL A 349 19.00 7.90 19.90
CA VAL A 349 19.38 7.11 18.71
C VAL A 349 20.45 7.86 17.94
N VAL A 350 20.12 9.02 17.38
CA VAL A 350 21.02 9.78 16.49
C VAL A 350 20.59 11.25 16.39
N ASP A 351 21.54 12.15 16.15
CA ASP A 351 21.25 13.53 15.77
C ASP A 351 20.63 13.56 14.37
N VAL A 352 19.46 14.18 14.21
CA VAL A 352 18.76 14.26 12.94
C VAL A 352 19.61 14.92 11.87
N ALA A 353 20.39 15.94 12.22
CA ALA A 353 21.23 16.67 11.28
C ALA A 353 22.40 15.84 10.76
N ALA A 354 22.79 14.78 11.48
CA ALA A 354 23.85 13.87 11.09
C ALA A 354 23.36 12.77 10.13
N ILE A 355 22.05 12.54 10.01
CA ILE A 355 21.48 11.58 9.05
C ILE A 355 21.53 12.19 7.64
N PRO A 356 22.32 11.68 6.68
CA PRO A 356 22.56 12.38 5.42
C PRO A 356 21.30 12.68 4.59
N ILE A 357 20.36 11.73 4.53
CA ILE A 357 19.12 11.86 3.76
C ILE A 357 18.13 12.90 4.32
N THR A 358 18.33 13.40 5.54
CA THR A 358 17.49 14.45 6.13
C THR A 358 17.94 15.86 5.70
N ILE A 359 19.13 15.99 5.11
CA ILE A 359 19.72 17.28 4.70
C ILE A 359 19.73 18.28 5.87
N GLY A 360 20.38 17.89 6.97
CA GLY A 360 20.42 18.72 8.18
C GLY A 360 19.05 18.91 8.85
N GLY A 361 18.11 17.99 8.60
CA GLY A 361 16.73 18.07 9.10
C GLY A 361 15.74 18.84 8.20
N LEU A 362 16.19 19.45 7.09
CA LEU A 362 15.31 20.15 6.15
C LEU A 362 14.28 19.21 5.50
N ALA A 363 14.68 17.98 5.18
CA ALA A 363 13.80 16.96 4.63
C ALA A 363 12.99 16.26 5.73
N ARG A 364 11.99 16.97 6.29
CA ARG A 364 11.14 16.47 7.37
C ARG A 364 10.48 15.12 7.07
N HIS A 365 10.09 14.88 5.81
CA HIS A 365 9.55 13.59 5.38
C HIS A 365 10.59 12.45 5.52
N ASN A 366 11.87 12.72 5.32
CA ASN A 366 12.94 11.74 5.53
C ASN A 366 13.31 11.56 7.00
N VAL A 367 13.09 12.57 7.85
CA VAL A 367 13.15 12.39 9.31
C VAL A 367 12.08 11.41 9.77
N ALA A 368 10.84 11.54 9.26
CA ALA A 368 9.76 10.59 9.51
C ALA A 368 10.09 9.18 8.97
N ASN A 369 10.64 9.09 7.75
CA ASN A 369 11.08 7.81 7.18
C ASN A 369 12.20 7.17 8.02
N ALA A 370 13.15 7.95 8.56
CA ALA A 370 14.21 7.45 9.42
C ALA A 370 13.68 6.90 10.75
N MET A 371 12.70 7.56 11.37
CA MET A 371 12.03 7.02 12.57
C MET A 371 11.27 5.73 12.26
N ALA A 372 10.60 5.65 11.10
CA ALA A 372 9.94 4.43 10.65
C ALA A 372 10.95 3.30 10.41
N ALA A 373 12.10 3.60 9.79
CA ALA A 373 13.18 2.64 9.53
C ALA A 373 13.83 2.15 10.84
N ALA A 374 14.10 3.04 11.78
CA ALA A 374 14.55 2.70 13.12
C ALA A 374 13.58 1.72 13.80
N GLY A 375 12.29 2.06 13.81
CA GLY A 375 11.24 1.18 14.33
C GLY A 375 11.23 -0.20 13.69
N GLY A 376 11.32 -0.25 12.36
CA GLY A 376 11.32 -1.49 11.58
C GLY A 376 12.52 -2.39 11.89
N ALA A 377 13.72 -1.81 11.88
CA ALA A 377 14.96 -2.54 12.16
C ALA A 377 15.00 -3.04 13.62
N ARG A 378 14.58 -2.21 14.58
CA ARG A 378 14.42 -2.61 16.00
C ARG A 378 13.40 -3.74 16.17
N GLY A 379 12.32 -3.73 15.38
CA GLY A 379 11.34 -4.81 15.33
C GLY A 379 11.91 -6.16 14.86
N LEU A 380 13.01 -6.13 14.11
CA LEU A 380 13.78 -7.30 13.69
C LEU A 380 15.02 -7.57 14.58
N GLY A 381 15.09 -6.91 15.75
CA GLY A 381 16.13 -7.14 16.74
C GLY A 381 17.47 -6.45 16.47
N ALA A 382 17.53 -5.47 15.56
CA ALA A 382 18.72 -4.60 15.48
C ALA A 382 18.90 -3.84 16.80
N THR A 383 20.12 -3.53 17.20
CA THR A 383 20.42 -2.70 18.38
C THR A 383 20.25 -1.20 18.07
N ILE A 384 20.20 -0.35 19.10
CA ILE A 384 20.16 1.11 18.90
C ILE A 384 21.44 1.59 18.21
N ASP A 385 22.60 1.00 18.55
CA ASP A 385 23.88 1.33 17.93
C ASP A 385 23.91 0.94 16.45
N GLU A 386 23.44 -0.27 16.10
CA GLU A 386 23.28 -0.71 14.71
C GLU A 386 22.37 0.21 13.90
N VAL A 387 21.24 0.63 14.48
CA VAL A 387 20.32 1.59 13.85
C VAL A 387 20.98 2.94 13.65
N ARG A 388 21.66 3.46 14.68
CA ARG A 388 22.39 4.74 14.59
C ARG A 388 23.42 4.68 13.48
N ASP A 389 24.27 3.67 13.48
CA ASP A 389 25.40 3.55 12.57
C ASP A 389 24.90 3.39 11.12
N GLY A 390 23.85 2.59 10.89
CA GLY A 390 23.20 2.48 9.58
C GLY A 390 22.53 3.78 9.12
N LEU A 391 21.85 4.53 10.01
CA LEU A 391 21.26 5.82 9.63
C LEU A 391 22.32 6.88 9.30
N LEU A 392 23.49 6.84 9.94
CA LEU A 392 24.60 7.74 9.67
C LEU A 392 25.30 7.41 8.34
N ASP A 393 25.40 6.14 7.96
CA ASP A 393 26.03 5.71 6.70
C ASP A 393 25.09 5.80 5.48
N PHE A 394 23.76 5.75 5.70
CA PHE A 394 22.79 5.75 4.60
C PHE A 394 22.74 7.10 3.85
N THR A 395 23.19 7.09 2.60
CA THR A 395 23.14 8.24 1.69
C THR A 395 22.12 8.06 0.57
N ALA A 396 21.38 9.13 0.25
CA ALA A 396 20.45 9.17 -0.88
C ALA A 396 21.18 9.29 -2.24
N SER A 397 21.91 8.26 -2.66
CA SER A 397 22.67 8.24 -3.92
C SER A 397 21.85 7.66 -5.08
N THR A 398 22.35 7.83 -6.31
CA THR A 398 21.76 7.25 -7.52
C THR A 398 21.82 5.73 -7.54
N GLU A 399 22.79 5.13 -6.85
CA GLU A 399 22.97 3.69 -6.76
C GLU A 399 22.06 3.10 -5.68
N ARG A 400 22.02 3.75 -4.50
CA ARG A 400 21.29 3.23 -3.34
C ARG A 400 19.82 3.60 -3.32
N SER A 401 19.42 4.76 -3.82
CA SER A 401 18.03 5.22 -3.82
C SER A 401 17.74 6.14 -5.02
N PRO A 402 17.74 5.59 -6.24
CA PRO A 402 17.55 6.38 -7.46
C PRO A 402 16.22 7.13 -7.45
N GLY A 403 16.29 8.43 -7.74
CA GLY A 403 15.14 9.33 -7.77
C GLY A 403 14.43 9.49 -6.43
N ARG A 404 15.12 9.31 -5.29
CA ARG A 404 14.59 9.57 -3.95
C ARG A 404 15.42 10.66 -3.29
N LEU A 405 15.02 11.90 -3.50
CA LEU A 405 15.68 13.12 -3.04
C LEU A 405 17.19 13.17 -3.38
N ASN A 406 17.57 12.76 -4.60
CA ASN A 406 18.97 12.85 -5.02
C ASN A 406 19.32 14.32 -5.31
N LEU A 407 20.37 14.83 -4.68
CA LEU A 407 20.86 16.20 -4.89
C LEU A 407 22.09 16.21 -5.79
N PHE A 408 22.06 17.07 -6.80
CA PHE A 408 23.17 17.32 -7.69
C PHE A 408 23.52 18.80 -7.68
N ARG A 409 24.81 19.10 -7.87
CA ARG A 409 25.30 20.46 -8.04
C ARG A 409 25.67 20.68 -9.49
N LEU A 410 25.01 21.64 -10.14
CA LEU A 410 25.31 22.07 -11.50
C LEU A 410 25.77 23.54 -11.48
N GLY A 411 27.08 23.72 -11.31
CA GLY A 411 27.67 25.04 -11.10
C GLY A 411 27.13 25.71 -9.83
N ALA A 412 26.42 26.83 -9.99
CA ALA A 412 25.78 27.55 -8.89
C ALA A 412 24.36 27.05 -8.56
N ARG A 413 23.83 26.07 -9.29
CA ARG A 413 22.48 25.55 -9.11
C ARG A 413 22.51 24.23 -8.35
N THR A 414 21.51 24.04 -7.50
CA THR A 414 21.17 22.75 -6.90
C THR A 414 20.03 22.14 -7.71
N VAL A 415 20.17 20.88 -8.10
CA VAL A 415 19.13 20.11 -8.78
C VAL A 415 18.70 18.99 -7.86
N ILE A 416 17.40 18.90 -7.59
CA ILE A 416 16.80 17.83 -6.81
C ILE A 416 16.04 16.93 -7.79
N VAL A 417 16.36 15.64 -7.78
CA VAL A 417 15.64 14.62 -8.56
C VAL A 417 14.88 13.72 -7.59
N ASP A 418 13.56 13.68 -7.74
CA ASP A 418 12.67 12.92 -6.87
C ASP A 418 11.51 12.26 -7.66
N PHE A 419 10.90 11.23 -7.07
CA PHE A 419 9.81 10.44 -7.63
C PHE A 419 8.42 10.87 -7.09
N ALA A 420 8.34 12.04 -6.47
CA ALA A 420 7.12 12.72 -6.11
C ALA A 420 6.17 12.80 -7.32
N HIS A 421 4.99 12.20 -7.17
CA HIS A 421 4.01 12.05 -8.26
C HIS A 421 2.56 12.26 -7.80
N ASN A 422 2.39 12.74 -6.56
CA ASN A 422 1.12 13.15 -5.95
C ASN A 422 1.35 14.45 -5.16
N GLU A 423 0.25 15.06 -4.72
CA GLU A 423 0.23 16.37 -4.04
C GLU A 423 1.16 16.41 -2.81
N ALA A 424 1.09 15.39 -1.95
CA ALA A 424 1.89 15.31 -0.74
C ALA A 424 3.40 15.16 -1.05
N GLY A 425 3.75 14.35 -2.06
CA GLY A 425 5.14 14.18 -2.49
C GLY A 425 5.71 15.47 -3.07
N VAL A 426 4.97 16.14 -3.95
CA VAL A 426 5.41 17.40 -4.58
C VAL A 426 5.60 18.49 -3.53
N GLY A 427 4.66 18.61 -2.58
CA GLY A 427 4.80 19.52 -1.45
C GLY A 427 6.05 19.23 -0.61
N ALA A 428 6.33 17.97 -0.30
CA ALA A 428 7.48 17.57 0.49
C ALA A 428 8.83 17.87 -0.19
N VAL A 429 8.90 17.77 -1.52
CA VAL A 429 10.10 18.15 -2.29
C VAL A 429 10.27 19.67 -2.34
N LEU A 430 9.18 20.41 -2.49
CA LEU A 430 9.20 21.87 -2.48
C LEU A 430 9.58 22.44 -1.11
N ASP A 431 9.16 21.80 0.00
CA ASP A 431 9.61 22.17 1.35
C ASP A 431 11.15 22.13 1.46
N VAL A 432 11.77 21.09 0.89
CA VAL A 432 13.23 20.96 0.85
C VAL A 432 13.85 22.01 -0.06
N ALA A 433 13.27 22.22 -1.25
CA ALA A 433 13.77 23.20 -2.20
C ALA A 433 13.74 24.61 -1.62
N GLU A 434 12.67 24.99 -0.91
CA GLU A 434 12.55 26.27 -0.20
C GLU A 434 13.55 26.39 0.95
N GLY A 435 13.74 25.33 1.74
CA GLY A 435 14.75 25.30 2.79
C GLY A 435 16.17 25.54 2.26
N ILE A 436 16.51 24.92 1.13
CA ILE A 436 17.81 25.11 0.46
C ILE A 436 17.89 26.51 -0.17
N ALA A 437 16.83 26.96 -0.85
CA ALA A 437 16.78 28.23 -1.55
C ALA A 437 16.83 29.42 -0.59
N GLY A 438 16.23 29.32 0.60
CA GLY A 438 16.24 30.35 1.63
C GLY A 438 17.66 30.65 2.13
N GLY A 439 18.51 29.62 2.24
CA GLY A 439 19.91 29.72 2.64
C GLY A 439 20.14 30.37 4.02
N ALA A 440 21.38 30.40 4.48
CA ALA A 440 21.76 31.11 5.72
C ALA A 440 21.97 32.63 5.51
N ALA A 441 22.03 33.10 4.25
CA ALA A 441 22.52 34.43 3.88
C ALA A 441 21.41 35.43 3.45
N GLY A 442 20.14 35.12 3.69
CA GLY A 442 19.02 36.08 3.52
C GLY A 442 18.67 36.48 2.09
N ARG A 443 19.17 35.77 1.06
CA ARG A 443 18.75 35.94 -0.34
C ARG A 443 18.19 34.63 -0.87
N ALA A 444 16.87 34.58 -1.02
CA ALA A 444 16.18 33.44 -1.58
C ALA A 444 16.57 33.22 -3.05
N ALA A 445 17.05 32.03 -3.39
CA ALA A 445 17.26 31.62 -4.78
C ALA A 445 15.91 31.30 -5.45
N PRO A 446 15.72 31.60 -6.75
CA PRO A 446 14.50 31.19 -7.45
C PRO A 446 14.45 29.67 -7.60
N ILE A 447 13.25 29.11 -7.42
CA ILE A 447 12.93 27.70 -7.56
C ILE A 447 12.27 27.49 -8.93
N THR A 448 12.75 26.48 -9.65
CA THR A 448 12.08 25.93 -10.84
C THR A 448 11.53 24.55 -10.50
N ALA A 449 10.22 24.36 -10.62
CA ALA A 449 9.58 23.06 -10.48
C ALA A 449 9.36 22.41 -11.86
N ILE A 450 9.95 21.23 -12.08
CA ILE A 450 9.69 20.41 -13.27
C ILE A 450 8.80 19.26 -12.85
N ILE A 451 7.53 19.28 -13.29
CA ILE A 451 6.51 18.34 -12.83
C ILE A 451 6.10 17.37 -13.94
N GLY A 452 5.80 16.12 -13.56
CA GLY A 452 5.30 15.08 -14.44
C GLY A 452 4.80 13.89 -13.63
N THR A 453 3.79 13.19 -14.10
CA THR A 453 3.23 12.01 -13.42
C THR A 453 2.58 11.05 -14.42
N ALA A 454 2.15 9.88 -13.92
CA ALA A 454 1.48 8.86 -14.71
C ALA A 454 0.04 9.26 -15.07
N GLY A 455 -0.48 8.74 -16.19
CA GLY A 455 -1.80 9.12 -16.71
C GLY A 455 -3.00 8.47 -16.00
N ASP A 456 -2.77 7.47 -15.14
CA ASP A 456 -3.81 6.83 -14.31
C ASP A 456 -4.11 7.61 -13.02
N ARG A 457 -3.79 8.91 -13.00
CA ARG A 457 -4.13 9.82 -11.92
C ARG A 457 -5.45 10.52 -12.20
N PRO A 458 -6.32 10.68 -11.18
CA PRO A 458 -7.52 11.48 -11.33
C PRO A 458 -7.23 12.96 -11.65
N ASP A 459 -8.17 13.62 -12.32
CA ASP A 459 -8.02 15.00 -12.82
C ASP A 459 -7.71 16.01 -11.72
N ASP A 460 -8.40 15.90 -10.58
CA ASP A 460 -8.18 16.77 -9.43
C ASP A 460 -6.78 16.62 -8.83
N THR A 461 -6.20 15.42 -8.82
CA THR A 461 -4.79 15.21 -8.41
C THR A 461 -3.82 15.82 -9.41
N LEU A 462 -4.08 15.71 -10.72
CA LEU A 462 -3.26 16.37 -11.74
C LEU A 462 -3.31 17.90 -11.58
N ARG A 463 -4.51 18.48 -11.46
CA ARG A 463 -4.67 19.91 -11.22
C ARG A 463 -4.00 20.36 -9.93
N ALA A 464 -4.13 19.59 -8.85
CA ALA A 464 -3.53 19.95 -7.57
C ALA A 464 -1.99 19.95 -7.63
N ILE A 465 -1.36 19.01 -8.35
CA ILE A 465 0.09 19.02 -8.60
C ILE A 465 0.51 20.30 -9.33
N GLY A 466 -0.18 20.65 -10.43
CA GLY A 466 0.09 21.87 -11.19
C GLY A 466 -0.03 23.13 -10.34
N ARG A 467 -1.11 23.21 -9.54
CA ARG A 467 -1.37 24.34 -8.64
C ARG A 467 -0.28 24.49 -7.58
N ILE A 468 0.07 23.42 -6.86
CA ILE A 468 1.10 23.45 -5.81
C ILE A 468 2.44 23.91 -6.38
N ALA A 469 2.79 23.46 -7.59
CA ALA A 469 4.02 23.89 -8.24
C ALA A 469 4.01 25.40 -8.57
N ALA A 470 2.90 25.92 -9.10
CA ALA A 470 2.77 27.33 -9.47
C ALA A 470 2.70 28.27 -8.25
N GLU A 471 2.05 27.85 -7.16
CA GLU A 471 1.95 28.64 -5.93
C GLU A 471 3.31 28.82 -5.22
N ARG A 472 4.24 27.88 -5.41
CA ARG A 472 5.48 27.78 -4.61
C ARG A 472 6.77 27.98 -5.39
N ALA A 473 6.79 27.70 -6.68
CA ALA A 473 7.95 27.88 -7.54
C ALA A 473 7.82 29.15 -8.39
N GLN A 474 8.93 29.86 -8.61
CA GLN A 474 8.94 31.04 -9.49
C GLN A 474 8.86 30.66 -10.97
N ARG A 475 9.16 29.40 -11.31
CA ARG A 475 9.06 28.86 -12.67
C ARG A 475 8.53 27.45 -12.61
N VAL A 476 7.66 27.10 -13.56
CA VAL A 476 7.13 25.73 -13.71
C VAL A 476 7.43 25.24 -15.13
N ALA A 477 7.77 23.97 -15.25
CA ALA A 477 7.87 23.26 -16.52
C ALA A 477 7.18 21.90 -16.40
N ILE A 478 6.65 21.39 -17.50
CA ILE A 478 6.02 20.07 -17.54
C ILE A 478 6.94 19.09 -18.27
N LYS A 479 7.20 17.94 -17.64
CA LYS A 479 7.84 16.78 -18.25
C LYS A 479 6.79 15.72 -18.58
N GLN A 480 6.64 15.41 -19.86
CA GLN A 480 5.75 14.34 -20.30
C GLN A 480 6.32 12.97 -19.92
N THR A 481 5.47 12.10 -19.39
CA THR A 481 5.83 10.74 -18.99
C THR A 481 5.21 9.74 -19.98
N LEU A 482 5.65 9.80 -21.24
CA LEU A 482 5.00 9.13 -22.38
C LEU A 482 4.88 7.60 -22.20
N ARG A 483 5.83 6.98 -21.51
CA ARG A 483 5.80 5.52 -21.23
C ARG A 483 4.77 5.10 -20.18
N TYR A 484 4.21 6.04 -19.41
CA TYR A 484 3.31 5.76 -18.29
C TYR A 484 1.96 6.47 -18.43
N LEU A 485 1.50 6.66 -19.67
CA LEU A 485 0.20 7.25 -19.97
C LEU A 485 -0.99 6.39 -19.51
N ARG A 486 -0.82 5.07 -19.42
CA ARG A 486 -1.78 4.13 -18.81
C ARG A 486 -3.23 4.31 -19.29
N GLY A 487 -3.40 4.47 -20.61
CA GLY A 487 -4.71 4.60 -21.25
C GLY A 487 -5.22 6.04 -21.39
N ARG A 488 -4.50 7.03 -20.86
CA ARG A 488 -4.77 8.47 -21.05
C ARG A 488 -3.92 9.04 -22.20
N THR A 489 -4.33 10.15 -22.81
CA THR A 489 -3.48 10.84 -23.79
C THR A 489 -2.52 11.81 -23.09
N ALA A 490 -1.39 12.12 -23.73
CA ALA A 490 -0.42 13.06 -23.18
C ALA A 490 -1.03 14.47 -23.07
N GLU A 491 -1.79 14.88 -24.08
CA GLU A 491 -2.50 16.17 -24.13
C GLU A 491 -3.48 16.31 -22.98
N SER A 492 -4.18 15.22 -22.61
CA SER A 492 -5.09 15.23 -21.47
C SER A 492 -4.34 15.43 -20.16
N VAL A 493 -3.24 14.71 -19.93
CA VAL A 493 -2.43 14.88 -18.70
C VAL A 493 -1.86 16.29 -18.61
N VAL A 494 -1.26 16.77 -19.70
CA VAL A 494 -0.69 18.13 -19.77
C VAL A 494 -1.77 19.18 -19.56
N GLY A 495 -2.94 19.02 -20.18
CA GLY A 495 -4.08 19.94 -20.02
C GLY A 495 -4.52 20.08 -18.56
N GLU A 496 -4.62 18.98 -17.82
CA GLU A 496 -5.00 19.04 -16.40
C GLU A 496 -3.90 19.66 -15.52
N LEU A 497 -2.63 19.36 -15.78
CA LEU A 497 -1.51 20.01 -15.10
C LEU A 497 -1.51 21.53 -15.35
N MET A 498 -1.71 21.96 -16.61
CA MET A 498 -1.79 23.36 -17.02
C MET A 498 -2.96 24.09 -16.35
N ALA A 499 -4.15 23.49 -16.31
CA ALA A 499 -5.29 24.04 -15.60
C ALA A 499 -5.01 24.23 -14.09
N GLY A 500 -4.24 23.31 -13.51
CA GLY A 500 -3.72 23.45 -12.15
C GLY A 500 -2.78 24.64 -12.00
N ILE A 501 -1.81 24.79 -12.91
CA ILE A 501 -0.84 25.90 -12.91
C ILE A 501 -1.55 27.26 -13.01
N GLU A 502 -2.52 27.38 -13.92
CA GLU A 502 -3.34 28.59 -14.08
C GLU A 502 -4.07 28.94 -12.77
N ALA A 503 -4.70 27.95 -12.14
CA ALA A 503 -5.38 28.14 -10.86
C ALA A 503 -4.42 28.53 -9.71
N GLY A 504 -3.15 28.15 -9.78
CA GLY A 504 -2.10 28.54 -8.85
C GLY A 504 -1.44 29.90 -9.16
N GLY A 505 -1.92 30.62 -10.18
CA GLY A 505 -1.43 31.94 -10.56
C GLY A 505 -0.27 31.95 -11.57
N GLY A 506 0.07 30.80 -12.15
CA GLY A 506 1.03 30.73 -13.26
C GLY A 506 0.37 31.05 -14.60
N ASP A 507 1.13 31.57 -15.57
CA ASP A 507 0.66 31.76 -16.95
C ASP A 507 0.96 30.50 -17.79
N PRO A 508 -0.04 29.75 -18.27
CA PRO A 508 0.18 28.56 -19.11
C PRO A 508 0.98 28.83 -20.38
N ALA A 509 0.98 30.07 -20.91
CA ALA A 509 1.75 30.43 -22.10
C ALA A 509 3.27 30.41 -21.85
N ASP A 510 3.69 30.60 -20.60
CA ASP A 510 5.11 30.63 -20.18
C ASP A 510 5.64 29.27 -19.71
N VAL A 511 4.80 28.23 -19.68
CA VAL A 511 5.16 26.91 -19.18
C VAL A 511 5.69 26.02 -20.31
N PRO A 512 7.00 25.76 -20.39
CA PRO A 512 7.54 24.85 -21.38
C PRO A 512 7.12 23.40 -21.08
N VAL A 513 6.83 22.65 -22.14
CA VAL A 513 6.52 21.22 -22.09
C VAL A 513 7.64 20.45 -22.77
N TYR A 514 8.25 19.51 -22.05
CA TYR A 514 9.34 18.68 -22.53
C TYR A 514 8.89 17.24 -22.68
N GLU A 515 9.32 16.58 -23.76
CA GLU A 515 9.28 15.12 -23.87
C GLU A 515 10.37 14.52 -22.98
N GLY A 516 10.10 13.41 -22.29
CA GLY A 516 11.09 12.80 -21.40
C GLY A 516 10.88 11.33 -21.13
#